data_AF-A0A928QFE1-F1
#
_entry.id   AF-A0A928QFE1-F1
#
_cell.length_a   1.000
_cell.length_b   1.000
_cell.length_c   1.000
_cell.angle_alpha   90.00
_cell.angle_beta   90.00
_cell.angle_gamma   90.00
#
_symmetry.space_group_name_H-M   'P 1'
#
loop_
_entity.id
_entity.type
_entity.pdbx_description
1 polymer ?
#
loop_
_entity_poly.entity_id
_entity_poly.type
_entity_poly.pdbx_seq_one_letter_code
_entity_poly.pdbx_strand_id
1 'polypeptide(L)'
;MKNNGTKLYNVIFPLWMLLIFPQTWLVVAPVNFIIDFAVVYFTMKKLGVKQPKEKTNKVILKVWLRGFTGDLAGGAFMFISSFFSANNWWYQNVARHVYNPFRSIYAFLWTSACVLISAVAIYWLNKIYCFNSSDLEEAHIRKVSFALAIFTAPYIFLLPTSWFL
;
A
#
# COMPACT_ATOMS: atom_id res chain seq x y z
N MET A 1 31.99 10.03 -33.90
CA MET A 1 31.69 8.96 -32.93
C MET A 1 30.67 9.51 -31.94
N LYS A 2 29.43 9.02 -32.00
CA LYS A 2 28.27 9.61 -31.32
C LYS A 2 28.24 9.13 -29.87
N ASN A 3 28.35 10.08 -28.95
CA ASN A 3 28.40 9.88 -27.52
C ASN A 3 27.04 9.42 -27.01
N ASN A 4 26.78 8.12 -26.99
CA ASN A 4 25.59 7.54 -26.37
C ASN A 4 25.91 7.24 -24.92
N GLY A 5 26.02 8.30 -24.11
CA GLY A 5 25.88 8.17 -22.67
C GLY A 5 24.50 7.58 -22.42
N THR A 6 24.44 6.27 -22.15
CA THR A 6 23.27 5.63 -21.57
C THR A 6 23.06 6.30 -20.23
N LYS A 7 22.19 7.31 -20.23
CA LYS A 7 21.77 8.04 -19.04
C LYS A 7 21.21 7.02 -18.06
N LEU A 8 22.01 6.66 -17.06
CA LEU A 8 21.62 5.89 -15.87
C LEU A 8 20.42 6.52 -15.13
N TYR A 9 20.07 7.76 -15.46
CA TYR A 9 18.88 8.45 -14.99
C TYR A 9 17.55 7.79 -15.42
N ASN A 10 17.54 6.92 -16.44
CA ASN A 10 16.35 6.14 -16.81
C ASN A 10 16.10 4.93 -15.89
N VAL A 11 16.93 4.73 -14.85
CA VAL A 11 16.81 3.63 -13.86
C VAL A 11 16.21 4.11 -12.53
N ILE A 12 15.81 5.38 -12.45
CA ILE A 12 15.19 6.01 -11.28
C ILE A 12 13.67 5.95 -11.53
N PHE A 13 12.73 5.49 -10.69
CA PHE A 13 12.70 4.86 -9.37
C PHE A 13 11.34 4.11 -9.34
N PRO A 14 11.28 2.76 -9.45
CA PRO A 14 10.00 2.06 -9.28
C PRO A 14 9.50 2.16 -7.83
N LEU A 15 8.20 2.29 -7.58
CA LEU A 15 7.64 2.26 -6.21
C LEU A 15 7.88 0.91 -5.49
N TRP A 16 8.30 -0.12 -6.23
CA TRP A 16 8.88 -1.39 -5.74
C TRP A 16 10.23 -1.22 -5.02
N MET A 17 10.97 -0.16 -5.32
CA MET A 17 12.22 0.20 -4.63
C MET A 17 12.00 0.74 -3.22
N LEU A 18 10.76 0.96 -2.77
CA LEU A 18 10.51 1.11 -1.33
C LEU A 18 11.08 -0.09 -0.57
N LEU A 19 11.07 -1.30 -1.10
CA LEU A 19 11.71 -2.46 -0.45
C LEU A 19 13.26 -2.46 -0.51
N ILE A 20 13.87 -1.69 -1.41
CA ILE A 20 15.30 -1.81 -1.78
C ILE A 20 16.12 -0.57 -1.34
N PHE A 21 15.49 0.61 -1.25
CA PHE A 21 16.15 1.88 -0.89
C PHE A 21 15.68 2.39 0.48
N PRO A 22 16.47 2.21 1.55
CA PRO A 22 16.10 2.61 2.91
C PRO A 22 15.76 4.09 3.05
N GLN A 23 16.33 4.95 2.21
CA GLN A 23 16.15 6.41 2.29
C GLN A 23 14.70 6.84 2.03
N THR A 24 13.94 6.14 1.17
CA THR A 24 12.54 6.50 0.90
C THR A 24 11.62 6.22 2.09
N TRP A 25 12.01 5.31 3.00
CA TRP A 25 11.26 5.04 4.22
C TRP A 25 11.22 6.25 5.16
N LEU A 26 12.26 7.10 5.15
CA LEU A 26 12.31 8.29 5.98
C LEU A 26 11.16 9.27 5.70
N VAL A 27 10.60 9.24 4.49
CA VAL A 27 9.47 10.09 4.10
C VAL A 27 8.16 9.31 4.10
N VAL A 28 8.14 8.13 3.47
CA VAL A 28 6.91 7.34 3.31
C VAL A 28 6.39 6.83 4.65
N ALA A 29 7.27 6.40 5.56
CA ALA A 29 6.82 5.81 6.82
C ALA A 29 6.18 6.84 7.77
N PRO A 30 6.75 8.06 7.96
CA PRO A 30 6.07 9.12 8.70
C PRO A 30 4.78 9.60 8.03
N VAL A 31 4.74 9.76 6.70
CA VAL A 31 3.53 10.16 5.99
C VAL A 31 2.42 9.13 6.16
N ASN A 32 2.74 7.83 6.03
CA ASN A 32 1.76 6.77 6.25
C ASN A 32 1.26 6.75 7.69
N PHE A 33 2.14 6.96 8.67
CA PHE A 33 1.75 7.07 10.08
C PHE A 33 0.73 8.19 10.32
N ILE A 34 0.92 9.35 9.69
CA ILE A 34 0.01 10.49 9.81
C ILE A 34 -1.35 10.15 9.18
N ILE A 35 -1.36 9.47 8.02
CA ILE A 35 -2.59 9.04 7.35
C ILE A 35 -3.33 8.01 8.21
N ASP A 36 -2.65 6.97 8.69
CA ASP A 36 -3.22 5.96 9.59
C ASP A 36 -3.84 6.62 10.83
N PHE A 37 -3.11 7.56 11.45
CA PHE A 37 -3.59 8.29 12.61
C PHE A 37 -4.86 9.07 12.29
N ALA A 38 -4.86 9.82 11.18
CA ALA A 38 -6.01 10.59 10.74
C ALA A 38 -7.23 9.69 10.50
N VAL A 39 -7.06 8.60 9.74
CA VAL A 39 -8.14 7.67 9.41
C VAL A 39 -8.75 7.06 10.66
N VAL A 40 -7.92 6.55 11.57
CA VAL A 40 -8.39 5.94 12.82
C VAL A 40 -9.07 6.98 13.70
N TYR A 41 -8.43 8.13 13.92
CA TYR A 41 -8.96 9.20 14.77
C TYR A 41 -10.31 9.72 14.27
N PHE A 42 -10.40 10.08 12.99
CA PHE A 42 -11.63 10.62 12.41
C PHE A 42 -12.73 9.58 12.34
N THR A 43 -12.39 8.32 12.08
CA THR A 43 -13.39 7.24 12.07
C THR A 43 -13.91 6.99 13.47
N MET A 44 -13.05 6.90 14.50
CA MET A 44 -13.49 6.78 15.90
C MET A 44 -14.34 7.99 16.34
N LYS A 45 -13.97 9.20 15.93
CA LYS A 45 -14.73 10.43 16.21
C LYS A 45 -16.12 10.39 15.57
N LYS A 46 -16.22 9.97 14.30
CA LYS A 46 -17.49 9.82 13.58
C LYS A 46 -18.38 8.73 14.17
N LEU A 47 -17.79 7.70 14.76
CA LEU A 47 -18.50 6.62 15.45
C LEU A 47 -18.92 6.99 16.88
N GLY A 48 -18.61 8.19 17.38
CA GLY A 48 -18.99 8.62 18.72
C GLY A 48 -18.23 7.90 19.85
N VAL A 49 -17.06 7.34 19.55
CA VAL A 49 -16.23 6.64 20.54
C VAL A 49 -15.76 7.64 21.60
N LYS A 50 -15.93 7.30 22.89
CA LYS A 50 -15.40 8.09 24.01
C LYS A 50 -13.87 8.16 23.95
N GLN A 51 -13.32 9.37 24.15
CA GLN A 51 -11.87 9.64 24.15
C GLN A 51 -11.14 9.10 22.89
N PRO A 52 -11.56 9.50 21.68
CA PRO A 52 -11.08 8.90 20.43
C PRO A 52 -9.57 9.09 20.23
N LYS A 53 -9.02 10.23 20.70
CA LYS A 53 -7.57 10.52 20.62
C LYS A 53 -6.74 9.54 21.46
N GLU A 54 -7.16 9.29 22.70
CA GLU A 54 -6.45 8.39 23.60
C GLU A 54 -6.48 6.95 23.08
N LYS A 55 -7.67 6.49 22.66
CA LYS A 55 -7.81 5.15 22.06
C LYS A 55 -7.01 5.01 20.77
N THR A 56 -6.95 6.04 19.93
CA THR A 56 -6.12 6.05 18.72
C THR A 56 -4.63 5.94 19.09
N ASN A 57 -4.13 6.74 20.03
CA ASN A 57 -2.73 6.68 20.46
C ASN A 57 -2.34 5.29 21.01
N LYS A 58 -3.25 4.59 21.69
CA LYS A 58 -3.00 3.23 22.22
C LYS A 58 -2.82 2.18 21.11
N VAL A 59 -3.49 2.35 19.97
CA VAL A 59 -3.49 1.34 18.88
C VAL A 59 -2.64 1.74 17.68
N ILE A 60 -2.33 3.03 17.50
CA ILE A 60 -1.76 3.55 16.25
C ILE A 60 -0.44 2.89 15.87
N LEU A 61 0.45 2.62 16.84
CA LEU A 61 1.73 1.98 16.56
C LEU A 61 1.53 0.56 16.00
N LYS A 62 0.55 -0.19 16.54
CA LYS A 62 0.20 -1.52 16.03
C LYS A 62 -0.45 -1.42 14.65
N VAL A 63 -1.39 -0.48 14.47
CA VAL A 63 -2.08 -0.24 13.20
C VAL A 63 -1.07 0.06 12.10
N TRP A 64 -0.16 0.99 12.35
CA TRP A 64 0.87 1.40 11.40
C TRP A 64 1.80 0.24 11.03
N LEU A 65 2.33 -0.50 12.03
CA LEU A 65 3.21 -1.64 11.77
C LEU A 65 2.50 -2.74 10.96
N ARG A 66 1.22 -3.00 11.25
CA ARG A 66 0.41 -3.99 10.52
C ARG A 66 -0.03 -3.51 9.15
N GLY A 67 -0.31 -2.21 8.99
CA GLY A 67 -0.57 -1.57 7.70
C GLY A 67 0.60 -1.79 6.75
N PHE A 68 1.81 -1.50 7.23
CA PHE A 68 3.05 -1.78 6.50
C PHE A 68 3.15 -3.25 6.05
N THR A 69 2.84 -4.22 6.92
CA THR A 69 2.87 -5.64 6.51
C THR A 69 1.82 -5.98 5.45
N GLY A 70 0.66 -5.32 5.44
CA GLY A 70 -0.35 -5.47 4.39
C GLY A 70 0.09 -4.88 3.05
N ASP A 71 0.78 -3.74 3.07
CA ASP A 71 1.38 -3.15 1.88
C ASP A 71 2.48 -4.05 1.30
N LEU A 72 3.30 -4.65 2.16
CA LEU A 72 4.31 -5.62 1.74
C LEU A 72 3.70 -6.87 1.09
N ALA A 73 2.50 -7.29 1.49
CA ALA A 73 1.85 -8.47 0.94
C ALA A 73 1.40 -8.25 -0.52
N GLY A 74 0.63 -7.19 -0.81
CA GLY A 74 0.29 -6.84 -2.20
C GLY A 74 1.53 -6.42 -3.00
N GLY A 75 2.52 -5.89 -2.28
CA GLY A 75 3.87 -5.69 -2.77
C GLY A 75 4.47 -6.97 -3.39
N ALA A 76 4.70 -7.96 -2.55
CA ALA A 76 5.21 -9.26 -2.96
C ALA A 76 4.37 -9.88 -4.09
N PHE A 77 3.04 -9.72 -4.05
CA PHE A 77 2.15 -10.26 -5.07
C PHE A 77 2.35 -9.62 -6.45
N MET A 78 2.63 -8.32 -6.51
CA MET A 78 2.94 -7.70 -7.80
C MET A 78 4.29 -8.20 -8.35
N PHE A 79 5.27 -8.49 -7.48
CA PHE A 79 6.55 -9.06 -7.88
C PHE A 79 6.41 -10.47 -8.47
N ILE A 80 5.39 -11.24 -8.04
CA ILE A 80 5.07 -12.56 -8.61
C ILE A 80 4.84 -12.48 -10.13
N SER A 81 4.34 -11.35 -10.64
CA SER A 81 4.16 -11.15 -12.10
C SER A 81 5.45 -11.35 -12.89
N SER A 82 6.62 -11.07 -12.30
CA SER A 82 7.91 -11.22 -12.96
C SER A 82 8.25 -12.68 -13.26
N PHE A 83 7.80 -13.63 -12.43
CA PHE A 83 8.08 -15.06 -12.62
C PHE A 83 7.36 -15.65 -13.83
N PHE A 84 6.25 -15.04 -14.26
CA PHE A 84 5.51 -15.47 -15.45
C PHE A 84 5.98 -14.80 -16.75
N SER A 85 7.04 -13.99 -16.70
CA SER A 85 7.54 -13.21 -17.84
C SER A 85 8.12 -14.06 -18.98
N ALA A 86 8.38 -15.35 -18.76
CA ALA A 86 8.77 -16.28 -19.83
C ALA A 86 7.64 -16.50 -20.86
N ASN A 87 6.38 -16.24 -20.48
CA ASN A 87 5.26 -16.26 -21.41
C ASN A 87 5.17 -14.93 -22.18
N ASN A 88 5.29 -14.97 -23.51
CA ASN A 88 5.28 -13.79 -24.37
C ASN A 88 4.01 -12.94 -24.21
N TRP A 89 2.84 -13.55 -24.08
CA TRP A 89 1.59 -12.82 -23.90
C TRP A 89 1.57 -12.11 -22.54
N TRP A 90 1.96 -12.80 -21.47
CA TRP A 90 2.02 -12.23 -20.13
C TRP A 90 3.00 -11.06 -20.05
N TYR A 91 4.19 -11.24 -20.62
CA TYR A 91 5.19 -10.19 -20.64
C TYR A 91 4.68 -8.94 -21.36
N GLN A 92 4.11 -9.12 -22.56
CA GLN A 92 3.62 -8.00 -23.38
C GLN A 92 2.43 -7.28 -22.76
N ASN A 93 1.54 -7.99 -22.06
CA ASN A 93 0.29 -7.42 -21.57
C ASN A 93 0.32 -7.04 -20.09
N VAL A 94 1.14 -7.69 -19.27
CA VAL A 94 1.17 -7.49 -17.81
C VAL A 94 2.55 -7.03 -17.36
N ALA A 95 3.56 -7.91 -17.38
CA ALA A 95 4.84 -7.67 -16.69
C ALA A 95 5.56 -6.40 -17.18
N ARG A 96 5.57 -6.13 -18.49
CA ARG A 96 6.19 -4.92 -19.07
C ARG A 96 5.50 -3.62 -18.65
N HIS A 97 4.22 -3.69 -18.30
CA HIS A 97 3.37 -2.54 -18.02
C HIS A 97 3.08 -2.33 -16.53
N VAL A 98 3.69 -3.13 -15.64
CA VAL A 98 3.57 -3.01 -14.18
C VAL A 98 3.96 -1.61 -13.66
N TYR A 99 4.87 -0.90 -14.33
CA TYR A 99 5.30 0.46 -13.97
C TYR A 99 4.39 1.58 -14.52
N ASN A 100 3.50 1.25 -15.45
CA ASN A 100 2.45 2.15 -15.93
C ASN A 100 1.21 1.29 -16.27
N PRO A 101 0.45 0.86 -15.24
CA PRO A 101 -0.63 -0.10 -15.41
C PRO A 101 -1.71 0.38 -16.40
N PHE A 102 -1.88 1.70 -16.56
CA PHE A 102 -2.82 2.29 -17.50
C PHE A 102 -2.48 2.05 -18.98
N ARG A 103 -1.28 1.55 -19.31
CA ARG A 103 -0.89 1.20 -20.69
C ARG A 103 -1.46 -0.12 -21.18
N SER A 104 -1.99 -0.96 -20.29
CA SER A 104 -2.61 -2.22 -20.65
C SER A 104 -3.73 -2.56 -19.68
N ILE A 105 -4.91 -2.94 -20.19
CA ILE A 105 -6.03 -3.34 -19.35
C ILE A 105 -5.66 -4.52 -18.43
N TYR A 106 -4.82 -5.45 -18.90
CA TYR A 106 -4.39 -6.60 -18.10
C TYR A 106 -3.44 -6.21 -16.98
N ALA A 107 -2.52 -5.27 -17.23
CA ALA A 107 -1.65 -4.73 -16.19
C ALA A 107 -2.45 -3.94 -15.15
N PHE A 108 -3.41 -3.13 -15.58
CA PHE A 108 -4.31 -2.41 -14.68
C PHE A 108 -5.12 -3.37 -13.78
N LEU A 109 -5.70 -4.43 -14.35
CA LEU A 109 -6.44 -5.43 -13.59
C LEU A 109 -5.54 -6.18 -12.60
N TRP A 110 -4.33 -6.56 -13.02
CA TRP A 110 -3.36 -7.22 -12.17
C TRP A 110 -2.93 -6.34 -10.99
N THR A 111 -2.55 -5.08 -11.25
CA THR A 111 -2.16 -4.14 -10.21
C THR A 111 -3.34 -3.83 -9.27
N SER A 112 -4.55 -3.69 -9.81
CA SER A 112 -5.76 -3.50 -9.01
C SER A 112 -6.01 -4.70 -8.08
N ALA A 113 -5.81 -5.93 -8.57
CA ALA A 113 -5.88 -7.13 -7.74
C ALA A 113 -4.83 -7.11 -6.62
N CYS A 114 -3.61 -6.66 -6.88
CA CYS A 114 -2.57 -6.51 -5.86
C CYS A 114 -2.97 -5.48 -4.78
N VAL A 115 -3.53 -4.33 -5.18
CA VAL A 115 -4.06 -3.32 -4.24
C VAL A 115 -5.20 -3.88 -3.40
N LEU A 116 -6.13 -4.64 -4.02
CA LEU A 116 -7.21 -5.30 -3.31
C LEU A 116 -6.70 -6.34 -2.31
N ILE A 117 -5.68 -7.12 -2.67
CA ILE A 117 -5.03 -8.07 -1.75
C ILE A 117 -4.44 -7.33 -0.55
N SER A 118 -3.73 -6.22 -0.77
CA SER A 118 -3.23 -5.38 0.32
C SER A 118 -4.37 -4.85 1.20
N ALA A 119 -5.45 -4.31 0.61
CA ALA A 119 -6.59 -3.81 1.36
C ALA A 119 -7.23 -4.91 2.24
N VAL A 120 -7.41 -6.12 1.68
CA VAL A 120 -7.93 -7.27 2.43
C VAL A 120 -6.97 -7.67 3.56
N ALA A 121 -5.67 -7.73 3.31
CA ALA A 121 -4.67 -8.01 4.33
C ALA A 121 -4.70 -6.96 5.45
N ILE A 122 -4.72 -5.66 5.11
CA ILE A 122 -4.81 -4.54 6.07
C ILE A 122 -6.06 -4.69 6.93
N TYR A 123 -7.23 -4.98 6.33
CA TYR A 123 -8.48 -5.17 7.06
C TYR A 123 -8.36 -6.30 8.09
N TRP A 124 -7.94 -7.49 7.67
CA TRP A 124 -7.87 -8.66 8.54
C TRP A 124 -6.82 -8.50 9.64
N LEU A 125 -5.63 -7.99 9.30
CA LEU A 125 -4.56 -7.75 10.26
C LEU A 125 -4.98 -6.75 11.33
N ASN A 126 -5.62 -5.65 10.94
CA ASN A 126 -6.08 -4.65 11.91
C ASN A 126 -7.23 -5.17 12.77
N LYS A 127 -8.21 -5.84 12.15
CA LYS A 127 -9.35 -6.41 12.87
C LYS A 127 -8.93 -7.44 13.92
N ILE A 128 -8.00 -8.34 13.58
CA ILE A 128 -7.59 -9.43 14.47
C ILE A 128 -6.57 -8.95 15.51
N TYR A 129 -5.56 -8.17 15.14
CA TYR A 129 -4.39 -7.96 16.00
C TYR A 129 -4.30 -6.57 16.63
N CYS A 130 -4.87 -5.54 16.01
CA CYS A 130 -4.68 -4.16 16.49
C CYS A 130 -5.74 -3.75 17.51
N PHE A 131 -6.98 -4.19 17.33
CA PHE A 131 -8.11 -3.71 18.14
C PHE A 131 -8.56 -4.68 19.24
N ASN A 132 -8.02 -5.89 19.32
CA ASN A 132 -8.31 -6.84 20.42
C ASN A 132 -8.01 -6.27 21.82
N SER A 133 -7.21 -5.20 21.93
CA SER A 133 -6.84 -4.55 23.19
C SER A 133 -7.45 -3.15 23.39
N SER A 134 -8.47 -2.76 22.62
CA SER A 134 -8.86 -1.34 22.46
C SER A 134 -10.12 -0.87 23.21
N ASP A 135 -10.74 -1.71 24.04
CA ASP A 135 -12.05 -1.45 24.67
C ASP A 135 -13.09 -0.89 23.67
N LEU A 136 -13.02 -1.33 22.41
CA LEU A 136 -13.95 -0.98 21.36
C LEU A 136 -14.95 -2.10 21.18
N GLU A 137 -16.19 -1.72 20.93
CA GLU A 137 -17.22 -2.65 20.49
C GLU A 137 -16.85 -3.23 19.12
N GLU A 138 -17.20 -4.50 18.89
CA GLU A 138 -16.86 -5.22 17.67
C GLU A 138 -17.36 -4.50 16.40
N ALA A 139 -18.53 -3.86 16.46
CA ALA A 139 -19.08 -3.07 15.37
C ALA A 139 -18.17 -1.87 15.00
N HIS A 140 -17.57 -1.22 16.00
CA HIS A 140 -16.61 -0.13 15.78
C HIS A 140 -15.29 -0.65 15.23
N ILE A 141 -14.80 -1.78 15.73
CA ILE A 141 -13.58 -2.43 15.22
C ILE A 141 -13.72 -2.71 13.72
N ARG A 142 -14.84 -3.33 13.31
CA ARG A 142 -15.10 -3.64 11.89
C ARG A 142 -15.10 -2.38 11.02
N LYS A 143 -15.75 -1.30 11.47
CA LYS A 143 -15.82 -0.04 10.71
C LYS A 143 -14.47 0.67 10.63
N VAL A 144 -13.68 0.69 11.71
CA VAL A 144 -12.34 1.31 11.72
C VAL A 144 -11.37 0.50 10.85
N SER A 145 -11.34 -0.83 10.98
CA SER A 145 -10.50 -1.68 10.13
C SER A 145 -10.87 -1.56 8.65
N PHE A 146 -12.16 -1.42 8.34
CA PHE A 146 -12.62 -1.21 6.96
C PHE A 146 -12.22 0.16 6.42
N ALA A 147 -12.33 1.21 7.24
CA ALA A 147 -11.87 2.54 6.87
C ALA A 147 -10.35 2.55 6.58
N LEU A 148 -9.55 1.89 7.41
CA LEU A 148 -8.12 1.70 7.16
C LEU A 148 -7.89 0.99 5.81
N ALA A 149 -8.50 -0.17 5.60
CA ALA A 149 -8.34 -0.94 4.38
C ALA A 149 -8.69 -0.17 3.09
N ILE A 150 -9.64 0.76 3.16
CA ILE A 150 -9.94 1.66 2.04
C ILE A 150 -8.89 2.76 1.98
N PHE A 151 -8.77 3.60 3.01
CA PHE A 151 -8.01 4.84 2.88
C PHE A 151 -6.49 4.64 2.84
N THR A 152 -5.98 3.51 3.30
CA THR A 152 -4.53 3.26 3.43
C THR A 152 -4.03 2.13 2.54
N ALA A 153 -4.89 1.58 1.68
CA ALA A 153 -4.44 0.68 0.62
C ALA A 153 -3.40 1.38 -0.28
N PRO A 154 -2.44 0.63 -0.86
CA PRO A 154 -1.34 1.20 -1.62
C PRO A 154 -1.77 1.58 -3.04
N TYR A 155 -2.72 2.51 -3.18
CA TYR A 155 -3.20 3.02 -4.47
C TYR A 155 -2.09 3.60 -5.33
N ILE A 156 -0.99 4.00 -4.69
CA ILE A 156 0.22 4.46 -5.37
C ILE A 156 0.77 3.40 -6.35
N PHE A 157 0.47 2.12 -6.17
CA PHE A 157 0.82 1.05 -7.13
C PHE A 157 0.20 1.26 -8.51
N LEU A 158 -0.97 1.91 -8.58
CA LEU A 158 -1.65 2.20 -9.84
C LEU A 158 -1.04 3.40 -10.58
N LEU A 159 -0.30 4.27 -9.88
CA LEU A 159 0.22 5.49 -10.47
C LEU A 159 1.43 5.21 -11.40
N PRO A 160 1.48 5.82 -12.60
CA PRO A 160 2.63 5.70 -13.46
C PRO A 160 3.89 6.24 -12.79
N THR A 161 4.98 5.47 -12.86
CA THR A 161 6.28 5.94 -12.34
C THR A 161 6.77 7.21 -13.06
N SER A 162 6.33 7.43 -14.31
CA SER A 162 6.65 8.62 -15.10
C SER A 162 6.14 9.94 -14.51
N TRP A 163 5.19 9.93 -13.58
CA TRP A 163 4.72 11.17 -12.93
C TRP A 163 5.66 11.67 -11.84
N PHE A 164 6.59 10.83 -11.42
CA PHE A 164 7.58 11.12 -10.39
C PHE A 164 8.98 11.34 -10.99
N LEU A 165 9.07 11.39 -12.32
CA LEU A 165 10.30 11.51 -13.13
C LEU A 165 10.36 12.84 -13.88
#